data_AF-A0A7S4Q352-F1
#
_entry.id   AF-A0A7S4Q352-F1
#
_cell.length_a   1.000
_cell.length_b   1.000
_cell.length_c   1.000
_cell.angle_alpha   90.00
_cell.angle_beta   90.00
_cell.angle_gamma   90.00
#
_symmetry.space_group_name_H-M   'P 1'
#
loop_
_entity.id
_entity.type
_entity.pdbx_description
1 polymer ?
#
loop_
_entity_poly.entity_id
_entity_poly.type
_entity_poly.pdbx_seq_one_letter_code
_entity_poly.pdbx_strand_id
1 'polypeptide(L)'
;FLVAVCPPGALLAAFAMASGVHDELLAEWALSQPHLARQSQGVATGLAPKAWRFAGEMDEVSAVYEAVGMPPGFNAAAADVFRRLADYKDVEDAEALECKRVAQSLVDNGGRGGKIVTT
;
A
#
# COMPACT_ATOMS: atom_id res chain seq x y z
N PHE A 1 18.82 -8.53 0.97
CA PHE A 1 17.34 -8.56 1.01
C PHE A 1 16.83 -7.25 1.58
N LEU A 2 16.89 -6.19 0.77
CA LEU A 2 16.44 -4.85 1.16
C LEU A 2 15.02 -4.71 0.63
N VAL A 3 14.09 -5.43 1.28
CA VAL A 3 12.68 -5.41 0.90
C VAL A 3 12.18 -4.01 1.15
N ALA A 4 11.69 -3.36 0.10
CA ALA A 4 10.85 -2.19 0.24
C ALA A 4 9.54 -2.62 0.89
N VAL A 5 9.55 -2.79 2.22
CA VAL A 5 8.33 -3.00 2.99
C VAL A 5 7.48 -1.77 2.72
N CYS A 6 6.32 -1.96 2.10
CA CYS A 6 5.32 -0.90 1.98
C CYS A 6 5.06 -0.42 3.42
N PRO A 7 5.48 0.79 3.79
CA PRO A 7 5.38 1.19 5.17
C PRO A 7 3.89 1.29 5.52
N PRO A 8 3.51 0.91 6.75
CA PRO A 8 2.09 0.81 7.15
C PRO A 8 1.27 2.07 6.84
N GLY A 9 1.91 3.24 6.82
CA GLY A 9 1.29 4.51 6.47
C GLY A 9 0.62 4.52 5.09
N ALA A 10 1.21 3.91 4.06
CA ALA A 10 0.60 3.92 2.72
C ALA A 10 -0.68 3.08 2.67
N LEU A 11 -0.71 1.94 3.38
CA LEU A 11 -1.90 1.11 3.50
C LEU A 11 -3.00 1.81 4.31
N LEU A 12 -2.62 2.48 5.40
CA LEU A 12 -3.53 3.27 6.23
C LEU A 12 -4.12 4.46 5.47
N ALA A 13 -3.33 5.13 4.62
CA ALA A 13 -3.80 6.21 3.77
C ALA A 13 -4.82 5.71 2.74
N ALA A 14 -4.58 4.55 2.11
CA ALA A 14 -5.54 3.91 1.22
C ALA A 14 -6.85 3.51 1.94
N PHE A 15 -6.74 2.95 3.15
CA PHE A 15 -7.91 2.65 3.98
C PHE A 15 -8.71 3.91 4.36
N ALA A 16 -8.02 4.98 4.74
CA ALA A 16 -8.66 6.24 5.08
C ALA A 16 -9.32 6.91 3.87
N MET A 17 -8.75 6.78 2.67
CA MET A 17 -9.42 7.17 1.42
C MET A 17 -10.72 6.39 1.21
N ALA A 18 -10.66 5.06 1.31
CA ALA A 18 -11.85 4.21 1.16
C ALA A 18 -12.95 4.52 2.18
N SER A 19 -12.54 4.97 3.37
CA SER A 19 -13.44 5.29 4.48
C SER A 19 -13.87 6.76 4.50
N GLY A 20 -13.40 7.58 3.55
CA GLY A 20 -13.72 9.01 3.47
C GLY A 20 -13.11 9.88 4.58
N VAL A 21 -12.06 9.41 5.26
CA VAL A 21 -11.41 10.08 6.40
C VAL A 21 -9.92 10.40 6.15
N HIS A 22 -9.50 10.43 4.88
CA HIS A 22 -8.10 10.62 4.52
C HIS A 22 -7.56 11.98 4.95
N ASP A 23 -8.34 13.05 4.77
CA ASP A 23 -7.87 14.39 5.07
C ASP A 23 -7.77 14.60 6.60
N GLU A 24 -8.69 14.00 7.37
CA GLU A 24 -8.63 13.91 8.83
C GLU A 24 -7.42 13.10 9.31
N LEU A 25 -7.13 11.96 8.67
CA LEU A 25 -5.95 11.15 9.00
C LEU A 25 -4.66 11.95 8.76
N LEU A 26 -4.55 12.67 7.65
CA LEU A 26 -3.38 13.50 7.37
C LEU A 26 -3.23 14.65 8.36
N ALA A 27 -4.34 15.27 8.79
CA ALA A 27 -4.33 16.29 9.84
C ALA A 27 -3.83 15.72 11.17
N GLU A 28 -4.33 14.55 11.57
CA GLU A 28 -3.89 13.86 12.79
C GLU A 28 -2.42 13.45 12.72
N TRP A 29 -1.94 12.98 11.58
CA TRP A 29 -0.52 12.65 11.39
C TRP A 29 0.36 13.89 11.40
N ALA A 30 -0.08 15.01 10.86
CA ALA A 30 0.68 16.26 10.94
C ALA A 30 0.93 16.68 12.40
N LEU A 31 -0.01 16.39 13.30
CA LEU A 31 0.09 16.69 14.73
C LEU A 31 0.90 15.65 15.51
N SER A 32 0.57 14.37 15.35
CA SER A 32 1.06 13.29 16.22
C SER A 32 2.29 12.57 15.65
N GLN A 33 2.36 12.41 14.33
CA GLN A 33 3.32 11.54 13.64
C GLN A 33 3.73 12.10 12.26
N PRO A 34 4.34 13.30 12.20
CA PRO A 34 4.59 14.01 10.93
C PRO A 34 5.53 13.26 9.97
N HIS A 35 6.29 12.29 10.48
CA HIS A 35 7.08 11.39 9.64
C HIS A 35 6.21 10.51 8.73
N LEU A 36 5.03 10.05 9.20
CA LEU A 36 4.15 9.17 8.44
C LEU A 36 3.57 9.85 7.21
N ALA A 37 3.18 11.12 7.31
CA ALA A 37 2.69 11.90 6.17
C ALA A 37 3.76 12.01 5.07
N ARG A 38 4.99 12.38 5.46
CA ARG A 38 6.12 12.47 4.52
C ARG A 38 6.48 11.11 3.91
N GLN A 39 6.46 10.06 4.72
CA GLN A 39 6.76 8.71 4.27
C GLN A 39 5.71 8.21 3.27
N SER A 40 4.42 8.44 3.53
CA SER A 40 3.32 8.06 2.63
C SER A 40 3.47 8.74 1.26
N GLN A 41 3.79 10.04 1.24
CA GLN A 41 4.09 10.74 -0.01
C GLN A 41 5.32 10.17 -0.73
N GLY A 42 6.39 9.86 -0.01
CA GLY A 42 7.60 9.25 -0.58
C GLY A 42 7.36 7.85 -1.14
N VAL A 43 6.41 7.10 -0.58
CA VAL A 43 5.98 5.80 -1.11
C VAL A 43 5.22 5.98 -2.42
N ALA A 44 4.28 6.92 -2.47
CA ALA A 44 3.52 7.19 -3.68
C ALA A 44 4.46 7.55 -4.86
N THR A 45 5.43 8.42 -4.63
CA THR A 45 6.35 8.88 -5.69
C THR A 45 7.51 7.92 -5.98
N GLY A 46 8.06 7.25 -4.96
CA GLY A 46 9.26 6.43 -5.11
C GLY A 46 8.98 4.93 -5.31
N LEU A 47 7.93 4.40 -4.66
CA LEU A 47 7.62 2.98 -4.64
C LEU A 47 6.61 2.59 -5.70
N ALA A 48 5.55 3.39 -5.93
CA ALA A 48 4.50 3.02 -6.88
C ALA A 48 5.04 2.70 -8.29
N PRO A 49 5.97 3.47 -8.88
CA PRO A 49 6.53 3.13 -10.20
C PRO A 49 7.35 1.84 -10.25
N LYS A 50 7.78 1.35 -9.08
CA LYS A 50 8.62 0.16 -8.92
C LYS A 50 7.87 -1.00 -8.26
N ALA A 51 6.62 -0.79 -7.86
CA ALA A 51 5.82 -1.71 -7.05
C ALA A 51 5.69 -3.10 -7.69
N TRP A 52 5.58 -3.15 -9.02
CA TRP A 52 5.49 -4.37 -9.80
C TRP A 52 6.65 -5.35 -9.57
N ARG A 53 7.83 -4.87 -9.10
CA ARG A 53 8.98 -5.73 -8.78
C ARG A 53 8.79 -6.54 -7.50
N PHE A 54 7.97 -6.05 -6.56
CA PHE A 54 7.93 -6.56 -5.20
C PHE A 54 6.75 -7.50 -4.91
N ALA A 55 5.76 -7.60 -5.81
CA ALA A 55 4.60 -8.47 -5.62
C ALA A 55 5.02 -9.94 -5.41
N GLY A 56 5.89 -10.47 -6.29
CA GLY A 56 6.38 -11.84 -6.17
C GLY A 56 7.23 -12.08 -4.93
N GLU A 57 8.06 -11.11 -4.54
CA GLU A 57 8.83 -11.19 -3.28
C GLU A 57 7.89 -11.28 -2.07
N MET A 58 6.77 -10.55 -2.07
CA MET A 58 5.80 -10.61 -0.96
C MET A 58 5.05 -11.94 -0.93
N ASP A 59 4.74 -12.53 -2.09
CA ASP A 59 4.15 -13.88 -2.16
C ASP A 59 5.14 -14.93 -1.61
N GLU A 60 6.43 -14.84 -1.95
CA GLU A 60 7.47 -15.73 -1.40
C GLU A 60 7.61 -15.58 0.12
N VAL A 61 7.67 -14.35 0.64
CA VAL A 61 7.73 -14.10 2.08
C VAL A 61 6.47 -14.60 2.78
N SER A 62 5.29 -14.44 2.16
CA SER A 62 4.02 -14.96 2.66
C SER A 62 4.05 -16.49 2.80
N ALA A 63 4.54 -17.20 1.77
CA ALA A 63 4.69 -18.64 1.78
C ALA A 63 5.70 -19.13 2.85
N VAL A 64 6.81 -18.40 3.04
CA VAL A 64 7.78 -18.72 4.11
C VAL A 64 7.15 -18.55 5.49
N TYR A 65 6.38 -17.49 5.71
CA TYR A 65 5.67 -17.27 6.98
C TYR A 65 4.72 -18.43 7.28
N GLU A 66 3.92 -18.85 6.30
CA GLU A 66 3.01 -19.99 6.44
C GLU A 66 3.78 -21.28 6.73
N ALA A 67 4.89 -21.54 6.03
CA ALA A 67 5.69 -22.74 6.20
C ALA A 67 6.32 -22.87 7.62
N VAL A 68 6.55 -21.76 8.32
CA VAL A 68 7.06 -21.75 9.70
C VAL A 68 5.95 -21.57 10.76
N GLY A 69 4.67 -21.66 10.37
CA GLY A 69 3.52 -21.55 11.27
C GLY A 69 3.19 -20.12 11.71
N MET A 70 3.67 -19.11 10.98
CA MET A 70 3.36 -17.70 11.23
C MET A 70 2.22 -17.19 10.33
N PRO A 71 1.46 -16.16 10.73
CA PRO A 71 0.37 -15.60 9.92
C PRO A 71 0.88 -14.98 8.59
N PRO A 72 0.44 -15.46 7.42
CA PRO A 72 0.93 -14.98 6.12
C PRO A 72 0.22 -13.69 5.63
N GLY A 73 -0.88 -13.32 6.29
CA GLY A 73 -1.86 -12.36 5.78
C GLY A 73 -1.32 -10.96 5.53
N PHE A 74 -0.38 -10.47 6.35
CA PHE A 74 0.23 -9.16 6.13
C PHE A 74 0.99 -9.11 4.79
N ASN A 75 1.83 -10.12 4.53
CA ASN A 75 2.62 -10.18 3.29
C ASN A 75 1.72 -10.45 2.08
N ALA A 76 0.68 -11.29 2.22
CA ALA A 76 -0.30 -11.52 1.16
C ALA A 76 -1.07 -10.24 0.79
N ALA A 77 -1.49 -9.45 1.78
CA ALA A 77 -2.13 -8.16 1.54
C ALA A 77 -1.17 -7.15 0.90
N ALA A 78 0.10 -7.13 1.32
CA ALA A 78 1.12 -6.30 0.70
C ALA A 78 1.38 -6.69 -0.78
N ALA A 79 1.42 -7.98 -1.09
CA ALA A 79 1.52 -8.47 -2.47
C ALA A 79 0.36 -7.98 -3.34
N ASP A 80 -0.86 -7.98 -2.81
CA ASP A 80 -2.04 -7.48 -3.51
C ASP A 80 -1.96 -5.98 -3.80
N VAL A 81 -1.53 -5.20 -2.81
CA VAL A 81 -1.30 -3.75 -2.99
C VAL A 81 -0.23 -3.50 -4.05
N PHE A 82 0.88 -4.23 -4.04
CA PHE A 82 1.91 -4.08 -5.07
C PHE A 82 1.43 -4.46 -6.47
N ARG A 83 0.59 -5.49 -6.60
CA ARG A 83 -0.05 -5.84 -7.88
C ARG A 83 -0.98 -4.72 -8.37
N ARG A 84 -1.76 -4.09 -7.49
CA ARG A 84 -2.64 -2.97 -7.86
C ARG A 84 -1.87 -1.70 -8.23
N LEU A 85 -0.68 -1.50 -7.66
CA LEU A 85 0.21 -0.39 -8.01
C LEU A 85 1.00 -0.64 -9.31
N ALA A 86 0.95 -1.84 -9.89
CA ALA A 86 1.68 -2.15 -11.12
C ALA A 86 1.27 -1.27 -12.32
N ASP A 87 0.05 -0.71 -12.30
CA ASP A 87 -0.43 0.24 -13.31
C ASP A 87 0.39 1.54 -13.33
N TYR A 88 1.11 1.86 -12.25
CA TYR A 88 2.01 3.01 -12.16
C TYR A 88 3.40 2.72 -12.70
N LYS A 89 3.64 1.53 -13.27
CA LYS A 89 4.94 1.16 -13.82
C LYS A 89 5.46 2.25 -14.77
N ASP A 90 6.67 2.71 -14.48
CA ASP A 90 7.40 3.72 -15.26
C ASP A 90 6.66 5.08 -15.40
N VAL A 91 5.65 5.34 -14.57
CA VAL A 91 5.04 6.67 -14.43
C VAL A 91 6.02 7.58 -13.69
N GLU A 92 6.34 8.73 -14.29
CA GLU A 92 7.23 9.75 -13.73
C GLU A 92 6.50 11.06 -13.40
N ASP A 93 5.22 11.16 -13.80
CA ASP A 93 4.40 12.35 -13.58
C ASP A 93 4.09 12.55 -12.10
N ALA A 94 4.56 13.67 -11.54
CA ALA A 94 4.45 13.94 -10.11
C ALA A 94 3.00 14.16 -9.66
N GLU A 95 2.12 14.65 -10.54
CA GLU A 95 0.70 14.82 -10.22
C GLU A 95 0.01 13.45 -10.15
N ALA A 96 0.25 12.56 -11.11
CA ALA A 96 -0.25 11.18 -11.11
C ALA A 96 0.23 10.38 -9.88
N LEU A 97 1.42 10.66 -9.38
CA LEU A 97 2.03 10.02 -8.21
C LEU A 97 1.69 10.69 -6.87
N GLU A 98 0.73 11.62 -6.84
CA GLU A 98 0.25 12.18 -5.59
C GLU A 98 -0.34 11.10 -4.67
N CYS A 99 -0.01 11.13 -3.38
CA CYS A 99 -0.46 10.11 -2.41
C CYS A 99 -1.97 9.92 -2.41
N LYS A 100 -2.74 11.00 -2.53
CA LYS A 100 -4.21 10.94 -2.59
C LYS A 100 -4.72 10.17 -3.82
N ARG A 101 -4.11 10.39 -4.99
CA ARG A 101 -4.49 9.72 -6.24
C ARG A 101 -4.09 8.26 -6.24
N VAL A 102 -2.88 7.94 -5.80
CA VAL A 102 -2.41 6.56 -5.64
C VAL A 102 -3.25 5.80 -4.61
N ALA A 103 -3.61 6.45 -3.51
CA ALA A 103 -4.51 5.85 -2.52
C ALA A 103 -5.92 5.62 -3.10
N GLN A 104 -6.45 6.56 -3.89
CA GLN A 104 -7.73 6.38 -4.58
C GLN A 104 -7.71 5.20 -5.58
N SER A 105 -6.66 5.08 -6.39
CA SER A 105 -6.56 3.99 -7.37
C SER A 105 -6.52 2.61 -6.70
N LEU A 106 -5.94 2.49 -5.50
CA LEU A 106 -5.96 1.25 -4.72
C LEU A 106 -7.36 0.83 -4.28
N VAL A 107 -8.24 1.80 -4.04
CA VAL A 107 -9.66 1.58 -3.74
C VAL A 107 -10.40 1.16 -5.00
N ASP A 108 -10.22 1.88 -6.09
CA ASP A 108 -10.91 1.65 -7.36
C ASP A 108 -10.56 0.27 -7.96
N ASN A 109 -9.29 -0.13 -7.86
CA ASN A 109 -8.79 -1.43 -8.31
C ASN A 109 -9.14 -2.58 -7.33
N GLY A 110 -9.78 -2.29 -6.19
CA GLY A 110 -10.07 -3.25 -5.13
C GLY A 110 -11.27 -4.16 -5.32
N GLY A 111 -12.07 -3.93 -6.36
CA GLY A 111 -13.25 -4.74 -6.65
C GLY A 111 -12.99 -6.19 -7.11
N ARG A 112 -11.73 -6.62 -7.26
CA ARG A 112 -11.38 -7.97 -7.77
C ARG A 112 -11.07 -9.04 -6.70
N GLY A 113 -11.12 -8.73 -5.40
CA GLY A 113 -10.72 -9.68 -4.36
C GLY A 113 -11.61 -9.70 -3.12
N GLY A 114 -12.46 -10.74 -3.02
CA GLY A 114 -12.90 -11.34 -1.76
C GLY A 114 -13.85 -10.54 -0.87
N LYS A 115 -15.10 -11.01 -0.78
CA LYS A 115 -16.01 -10.64 0.33
C LYS A 115 -15.28 -10.87 1.65
N ILE A 116 -15.19 -9.83 2.50
CA ILE A 116 -14.80 -9.99 3.90
C ILE A 116 -15.88 -10.87 4.54
N VAL A 117 -15.55 -12.13 4.79
CA VAL A 117 -16.39 -13.04 5.58
C VAL A 117 -16.22 -12.60 7.04
N THR A 118 -17.24 -11.92 7.56
CA THR A 118 -17.41 -11.67 8.98
C THR A 118 -18.02 -12.92 9.61
N THR A 119 -17.28 -13.57 10.51
CA THR A 119 -17.82 -14.54 11.49
C THR A 119 -17.77 -13.88 12.86
#